data_AF-A0A1R0IIJ6-F1
#
_entry.id   AF-A0A1R0IIJ6-F1
#
_cell.length_a   1.000
_cell.length_b   1.000
_cell.length_c   1.000
_cell.angle_alpha   90.00
_cell.angle_beta   90.00
_cell.angle_gamma   90.00
#
_symmetry.space_group_name_H-M   'P 1'
#
loop_
_entity.id
_entity.type
_entity.pdbx_description
1 polymer ?
#
loop_
_entity_poly.entity_id
_entity_poly.type
_entity_poly.pdbx_seq_one_letter_code
_entity_poly.pdbx_strand_id
1 'polypeptide(L)'
;MAYIWVRSAVMRPERVLDAMTWAKQVTAYVNTLSEHQMSALYPFTGNQRQILWTCRHESLESLEQWIVRVRDDAGYIRMVETAQPGTFIMEMDDNILRILD
;
A
#
# COMPACT_ATOMS: atom_id res chain seq x y z
N MET A 1 20.82 3.09 6.96
CA MET A 1 20.05 4.27 6.54
C MET A 1 18.69 3.78 6.15
N ALA A 2 17.65 4.17 6.87
CA ALA A 2 16.32 3.60 6.69
C ALA A 2 15.45 4.41 5.72
N TYR A 3 14.48 3.71 5.13
CA TYR A 3 13.56 4.23 4.12
C TYR A 3 12.13 3.79 4.45
N ILE A 4 11.16 4.57 3.98
CA ILE A 4 9.74 4.24 4.03
C ILE A 4 9.23 4.23 2.60
N TRP A 5 8.77 3.07 2.14
CA TRP A 5 7.95 2.99 0.96
C TRP A 5 6.54 3.45 1.29
N VAL A 6 5.96 4.29 0.45
CA VAL A 6 4.60 4.82 0.59
C VAL A 6 3.86 4.67 -0.72
N ARG A 7 2.70 4.01 -0.71
CA ARG A 7 1.73 4.05 -1.81
C ARG A 7 0.52 4.85 -1.39
N SER A 8 -0.02 5.66 -2.28
CA SER A 8 -1.26 6.39 -2.05
C SER A 8 -2.31 6.13 -3.13
N ALA A 9 -3.57 6.13 -2.73
CA ALA A 9 -4.70 6.04 -3.66
C ALA A 9 -5.85 6.93 -3.19
N VAL A 10 -6.53 7.58 -4.13
CA VAL A 10 -7.73 8.38 -3.86
C VAL A 10 -8.97 7.55 -4.17
N MET A 11 -9.78 7.30 -3.15
CA MET A 11 -11.04 6.57 -3.21
C MET A 11 -12.14 7.39 -3.89
N ARG A 12 -13.06 6.69 -4.55
CA ARG A 12 -14.32 7.30 -4.97
C ARG A 12 -15.23 7.57 -3.76
N PRO A 13 -15.94 8.71 -3.71
CA PRO A 13 -16.84 9.04 -2.59
C PRO A 13 -17.84 7.93 -2.25
N GLU A 14 -18.39 7.28 -3.27
CA GLU A 14 -19.42 6.25 -3.16
C GLU A 14 -18.87 4.86 -2.81
N ARG A 15 -17.54 4.68 -2.76
CA ARG A 15 -16.85 3.41 -2.52
C ARG A 15 -15.89 3.41 -1.33
N VAL A 16 -15.95 4.42 -0.46
CA VAL A 16 -14.98 4.57 0.65
C VAL A 16 -14.92 3.32 1.54
N LEU A 17 -16.07 2.76 1.94
CA LEU A 17 -16.08 1.57 2.81
C LEU A 17 -15.53 0.31 2.11
N ASP A 18 -15.88 0.12 0.84
CA ASP A 18 -15.36 -0.98 0.01
C ASP A 18 -13.84 -0.85 -0.13
N ALA A 19 -13.35 0.36 -0.44
CA ALA A 19 -11.94 0.68 -0.58
C ALA A 19 -11.16 0.45 0.73
N MET A 20 -11.68 0.89 1.87
CA MET A 20 -11.05 0.67 3.18
C MET A 20 -11.02 -0.80 3.56
N THR A 21 -12.07 -1.56 3.24
CA THR A 21 -12.12 -3.00 3.48
C THR A 21 -11.09 -3.73 2.64
N TRP A 22 -11.03 -3.43 1.34
CA TRP A 22 -10.03 -3.97 0.44
C TRP A 22 -8.60 -3.60 0.87
N ALA A 23 -8.38 -2.36 1.29
CA ALA A 23 -7.07 -1.89 1.77
C ALA A 23 -6.58 -2.69 3.00
N LYS A 24 -7.48 -3.04 3.92
CA LYS A 24 -7.13 -3.90 5.06
C LYS A 24 -6.79 -5.32 4.61
N GLN A 25 -7.55 -5.87 3.67
CA GLN A 25 -7.34 -7.23 3.16
C GLN A 25 -5.99 -7.36 2.43
N VAL A 26 -5.69 -6.44 1.51
CA VAL A 26 -4.40 -6.45 0.80
C VAL A 26 -3.23 -6.24 1.73
N THR A 27 -3.40 -5.43 2.78
CA THR A 27 -2.38 -5.25 3.82
C THR A 27 -2.12 -6.53 4.59
N ALA A 28 -3.18 -7.18 5.06
CA ALA A 28 -3.06 -8.45 5.76
C ALA A 28 -2.39 -9.51 4.88
N TYR A 29 -2.74 -9.56 3.59
CA TYR A 29 -2.13 -10.50 2.64
C TYR A 29 -0.64 -10.22 2.42
N VAL A 30 -0.26 -8.99 2.10
CA VAL A 30 1.16 -8.62 1.88
C VAL A 30 2.02 -8.91 3.11
N ASN A 31 1.49 -8.71 4.32
CA ASN A 31 2.18 -9.03 5.57
C ASN A 31 2.41 -10.54 5.78
N THR A 32 1.79 -11.41 4.97
CA THR A 32 2.11 -12.86 4.96
C THR A 32 3.31 -13.19 4.06
N LEU A 33 3.68 -12.30 3.13
CA LEU A 33 4.74 -12.53 2.15
C LEU A 33 6.13 -12.20 2.69
N SER A 34 6.22 -11.38 3.75
CA SER A 34 7.49 -10.94 4.30
C SER A 34 7.40 -10.60 5.77
N GLU A 35 8.55 -10.60 6.43
CA GLU A 35 8.72 -10.08 7.79
C GLU A 35 8.56 -8.56 7.91
N HIS A 36 8.66 -7.82 6.79
CA HIS A 36 8.39 -6.38 6.75
C HIS A 36 6.88 -6.11 6.89
N GLN A 37 6.52 -5.32 7.90
CA GLN A 37 5.12 -5.01 8.19
C GLN A 37 4.66 -3.77 7.43
N MET A 38 3.75 -3.98 6.49
CA MET A 38 2.99 -2.93 5.83
C MET A 38 1.82 -2.49 6.71
N SER A 39 1.56 -1.19 6.74
CA SER A 39 0.39 -0.59 7.39
C SER A 39 -0.48 0.12 6.37
N ALA A 40 -1.81 -0.04 6.47
CA ALA A 40 -2.76 0.82 5.78
C ALA A 40 -3.19 1.96 6.72
N LEU A 41 -3.05 3.19 6.26
CA LEU A 41 -3.35 4.42 6.98
C LEU A 41 -4.48 5.16 6.27
N TYR A 42 -5.42 5.63 7.07
CA TYR A 42 -6.47 6.55 6.64
C TYR A 42 -6.23 7.91 7.31
N PRO A 43 -5.96 8.99 6.56
CA PRO A 43 -5.63 10.27 7.14
C PRO A 43 -6.76 10.81 8.01
N PHE A 44 -6.44 11.17 9.26
CA PHE A 44 -7.40 11.83 10.14
C PHE A 44 -7.74 13.26 9.65
N THR A 45 -6.74 13.96 9.12
CA THR A 45 -6.83 15.30 8.53
C THR A 45 -6.33 15.30 7.09
N GLY A 46 -6.68 16.33 6.32
CA GLY A 46 -6.28 16.45 4.91
C GLY A 46 -7.28 15.76 3.98
N ASN A 47 -6.79 15.04 2.98
CA ASN A 47 -7.66 14.36 2.02
C ASN A 47 -8.27 13.09 2.64
N GLN A 48 -9.47 13.22 3.21
CA GLN A 48 -10.24 12.10 3.77
C GLN A 48 -10.78 11.11 2.71
N ARG A 49 -10.41 11.28 1.44
CA ARG A 49 -10.64 10.25 0.41
C ARG A 49 -9.36 9.50 0.06
N GLN A 50 -8.28 9.66 0.81
CA GLN A 50 -7.01 9.00 0.53
C GLN A 50 -6.80 7.79 1.45
N ILE A 51 -6.23 6.72 0.90
CA ILE A 51 -5.60 5.64 1.67
C ILE A 51 -4.11 5.68 1.38
N LEU A 52 -3.30 5.46 2.41
CA LEU A 52 -1.86 5.30 2.29
C LEU A 52 -1.49 3.87 2.72
N TRP A 53 -0.55 3.24 2.03
CA TRP A 53 0.14 2.06 2.52
C TRP A 53 1.59 2.43 2.77
N THR A 54 2.15 1.98 3.90
CA THR A 54 3.53 2.30 4.27
C THR A 54 4.27 1.08 4.75
N CYS A 55 5.55 0.95 4.38
CA CYS A 55 6.43 -0.12 4.86
C CYS A 55 7.84 0.44 5.13
N ARG A 56 8.42 0.17 6.30
CA ARG A 56 9.78 0.60 6.67
C ARG A 56 10.81 -0.46 6.28
N HIS A 57 11.93 0.00 5.73
CA HIS A 57 13.08 -0.81 5.35
C HIS A 57 14.38 -0.20 5.87
N GLU A 58 15.31 -1.04 6.33
CA GLU A 58 16.58 -0.59 6.92
C GLU A 58 17.66 -0.27 5.86
N SER A 59 17.39 -0.58 4.60
CA SER A 59 18.24 -0.28 3.43
C SER A 59 17.41 -0.25 2.14
N LEU A 60 17.98 0.33 1.06
CA LEU A 60 17.37 0.25 -0.28
C LEU A 60 17.34 -1.19 -0.81
N GLU A 61 18.37 -1.99 -0.51
CA GLU A 61 18.42 -3.39 -0.91
C GLU A 61 17.25 -4.20 -0.30
N SER A 62 16.96 -4.00 0.98
CA SER A 62 15.79 -4.63 1.63
C SER A 62 14.48 -4.20 0.98
N LEU A 63 14.36 -2.92 0.62
CA LEU A 63 13.19 -2.40 -0.09
C LEU A 63 13.03 -3.04 -1.47
N GLU A 64 14.10 -3.09 -2.27
CA GLU A 64 14.07 -3.68 -3.62
C GLU A 64 13.68 -5.16 -3.57
N GLN A 65 14.27 -5.94 -2.65
CA GLN A 65 13.93 -7.34 -2.45
C GLN A 65 12.45 -7.52 -2.05
N TRP A 66 11.93 -6.65 -1.19
CA TRP A 66 10.53 -6.66 -0.78
C TRP A 66 9.60 -6.30 -1.94
N ILE A 67 9.89 -5.25 -2.70
CA ILE A 67 9.11 -4.85 -3.88
C ILE A 67 9.04 -6.00 -4.88
N VAL A 68 10.16 -6.63 -5.21
CA VAL A 68 10.19 -7.77 -6.14
C VAL A 68 9.32 -8.91 -5.63
N ARG A 69 9.45 -9.25 -4.34
CA ARG A 69 8.65 -10.32 -3.72
C ARG A 69 7.15 -10.05 -3.78
N VAL A 70 6.72 -8.84 -3.45
CA VAL A 70 5.29 -8.48 -3.46
C VAL A 70 4.77 -8.37 -4.89
N ARG A 71 5.51 -7.71 -5.79
CA ARG A 71 5.10 -7.49 -7.17
C ARG A 71 4.95 -8.79 -7.96
N ASP A 72 5.86 -9.73 -7.75
CA ASP A 72 5.89 -10.97 -8.51
C ASP A 72 5.02 -12.09 -7.87
N ASP A 73 4.40 -11.81 -6.71
CA ASP A 73 3.50 -12.75 -6.05
C ASP A 73 2.14 -12.84 -6.75
N ALA A 74 1.78 -14.05 -7.20
CA ALA A 74 0.57 -14.29 -7.96
C ALA A 74 -0.72 -14.06 -7.15
N GLY A 75 -0.69 -14.26 -5.82
CA GLY A 75 -1.87 -14.03 -4.98
C GLY A 75 -2.10 -12.54 -4.72
N TYR A 76 -1.03 -11.76 -4.59
CA TYR A 76 -1.10 -10.30 -4.52
C TYR A 76 -1.65 -9.74 -5.83
N ILE A 77 -1.15 -10.19 -6.99
CA ILE A 77 -1.67 -9.78 -8.30
C ILE A 77 -3.18 -10.05 -8.39
N ARG A 78 -3.64 -11.26 -8.04
CA ARG A 78 -5.07 -11.59 -8.03
C ARG A 78 -5.88 -10.71 -7.06
N MET A 79 -5.31 -10.35 -5.92
CA MET A 79 -5.97 -9.47 -4.94
C MET A 79 -6.04 -8.02 -5.41
N VAL A 80 -5.07 -7.56 -6.19
CA VAL A 80 -5.13 -6.27 -6.87
C VAL A 80 -6.21 -6.27 -7.94
N GLU A 81 -6.33 -7.36 -8.71
CA GLU A 81 -7.40 -7.53 -9.71
C GLU A 81 -8.81 -7.60 -9.11
N THR A 82 -8.94 -7.98 -7.83
CA THR A 82 -10.25 -7.98 -7.14
C THR A 82 -10.67 -6.61 -6.64
N ALA A 83 -9.78 -5.60 -6.67
CA ALA A 83 -10.19 -4.23 -6.42
C ALA A 83 -11.30 -3.87 -7.42
N GLN A 84 -12.53 -3.67 -6.92
CA GLN A 84 -13.67 -3.46 -7.82
C GLN A 84 -13.36 -2.30 -8.78
N PRO A 85 -13.56 -2.49 -10.11
CA PRO A 85 -13.36 -1.42 -11.07
C PRO A 85 -14.09 -0.16 -10.63
N GLY A 86 -13.37 0.96 -10.57
CA GLY A 86 -13.91 2.22 -10.08
C GLY A 86 -13.87 2.41 -8.56
N THR A 87 -13.17 1.58 -7.78
CA THR A 87 -12.97 1.85 -6.34
C THR A 87 -12.12 3.12 -6.11
N PHE A 88 -11.14 3.36 -6.99
CA PHE A 88 -10.24 4.52 -6.92
C PHE A 88 -10.43 5.45 -8.13
N ILE A 89 -10.12 6.74 -7.94
CA ILE A 89 -10.30 7.82 -8.93
C ILE A 89 -9.13 7.86 -9.94
N MET A 90 -7.96 7.34 -9.59
CA MET A 90 -6.71 7.44 -10.36
C MET A 90 -5.78 6.24 -10.15
N GLU A 91 -4.71 6.16 -10.96
CA GLU A 91 -3.58 5.27 -10.72
C GLU A 91 -2.95 5.53 -9.35
N MET A 92 -2.51 4.47 -8.69
CA MET A 92 -1.84 4.55 -7.38
C MET A 92 -0.48 5.22 -7.53
N ASP A 93 -0.10 6.06 -6.57
CA ASP A 93 1.18 6.78 -6.59
C ASP A 93 2.15 6.23 -5.54
N ASP A 94 3.39 5.96 -5.96
CA ASP A 94 4.44 5.36 -5.12
C ASP A 94 5.55 6.37 -4.84
N ASN A 95 5.93 6.47 -3.58
CA ASN A 95 7.01 7.33 -3.10
C ASN A 95 7.95 6.54 -2.18
N ILE A 96 9.22 6.93 -2.17
CA ILE A 96 10.22 6.41 -1.23
C ILE A 96 10.75 7.58 -0.42
N LEU A 97 10.47 7.57 0.87
CA LEU A 97 10.92 8.59 1.81
C LEU A 97 12.18 8.10 2.50
N ARG A 98 13.22 8.93 2.50
CA ARG A 98 14.42 8.68 3.30
C ARG A 98 14.20 9.18 4.73
N ILE A 99 14.56 8.37 5.69
CA ILE A 99 14.53 8.75 7.11
C ILE A 99 15.86 9.43 7.44
N LEU A 100 15.77 10.66 7.95
CA LEU A 100 16.92 11.49 8.35
C LEU A 100 17.16 11.30 9.85
N ASP A 101 17.52 10.09 10.25
CA ASP A 101 17.96 9.82 11.63
C ASP A 101 19.35 10.43 11.87
#